data_AF-A0A959BP17-F1
#
_entry.id   AF-A0A959BP17-F1
#
_cell.length_a   1.000
_cell.length_b   1.000
_cell.length_c   1.000
_cell.angle_alpha   90.00
_cell.angle_beta   90.00
_cell.angle_gamma   90.00
#
_symmetry.space_group_name_H-M   'P 1'
#
loop_
_entity.id
_entity.type
_entity.pdbx_description
1 polymer ?
#
loop_
_entity_poly.entity_id
_entity_poly.type
_entity_poly.pdbx_seq_one_letter_code
_entity_poly.pdbx_strand_id
1 'polypeptide(L)'
;MPLIQSWRWYGPNDIVSLTDIEQAGATGIVSALHHIPVGKVWPVEEIQKRKRLIEWNEADKQPRNLRWVVVESVNIHESIKMGLPERDAFIDNYCETIRNLAACGIDTICYNFMPVLDWTRTDLAYRVKDGSKALRYDAAALAAFDLYLLQRPGAEQEYHAESKAAAKAYLETLSPEEQLLLQKNILAGLPGTLDVIEMEDF
;
A
#
# COMPACT_ATOMS: atom_id res chain seq x y z
N MET A 1 25.89 -11.39 9.06
CA MET A 1 24.71 -12.28 9.04
C MET A 1 24.39 -12.60 7.59
N PRO A 2 23.90 -13.81 7.27
CA PRO A 2 23.36 -14.09 5.94
C PRO A 2 22.15 -13.20 5.64
N LEU A 3 21.89 -12.95 4.36
CA LEU A 3 20.73 -12.20 3.89
C LEU A 3 19.43 -12.89 4.33
N ILE A 4 18.52 -12.17 4.99
CA ILE A 4 17.17 -12.64 5.26
C ILE A 4 16.30 -12.28 4.04
N GLN A 5 16.01 -13.25 3.19
CA GLN A 5 15.11 -13.06 2.06
C GLN A 5 13.67 -13.08 2.57
N SER A 6 12.97 -11.95 2.40
CA SER A 6 11.60 -11.78 2.90
C SER A 6 10.58 -11.53 1.79
N TRP A 7 9.33 -11.87 2.07
CA TRP A 7 8.20 -11.69 1.15
C TRP A 7 7.05 -10.95 1.83
N ARG A 8 6.38 -10.04 1.13
CA ARG A 8 5.20 -9.32 1.65
C ARG A 8 3.93 -10.16 1.47
N TRP A 9 3.30 -10.52 2.58
CA TRP A 9 2.09 -11.35 2.63
C TRP A 9 0.95 -10.61 3.34
N TYR A 10 -0.18 -10.47 2.67
CA TYR A 10 -1.32 -9.64 3.13
C TYR A 10 -2.21 -10.33 4.18
N GLY A 11 -1.96 -11.60 4.49
CA GLY A 11 -2.75 -12.36 5.46
C GLY A 11 -3.61 -13.45 4.82
N PRO A 12 -4.59 -13.99 5.55
CA PRO A 12 -5.37 -15.16 5.12
C PRO A 12 -6.08 -15.03 3.76
N ASN A 13 -6.36 -13.81 3.32
CA ASN A 13 -7.06 -13.51 2.07
C ASN A 13 -6.11 -13.25 0.89
N ASP A 14 -4.79 -13.32 1.10
CA ASP A 14 -3.81 -13.22 0.03
C ASP A 14 -3.96 -14.41 -0.93
N ILE A 15 -3.91 -14.15 -2.23
CA ILE A 15 -3.96 -15.19 -3.25
C ILE A 15 -2.67 -16.02 -3.28
N VAL A 16 -1.56 -15.47 -2.76
CA VAL A 16 -0.29 -16.16 -2.59
C VAL A 16 -0.26 -16.81 -1.21
N SER A 17 -0.11 -18.13 -1.16
CA SER A 17 -0.08 -18.86 0.10
C SER A 17 1.31 -18.79 0.77
N LEU A 18 1.35 -19.02 2.09
CA LEU A 18 2.63 -19.16 2.82
C LEU A 18 3.49 -20.31 2.27
N THR A 19 2.86 -21.36 1.73
CA THR A 19 3.56 -22.47 1.09
C THR A 19 4.26 -22.04 -0.20
N ASP A 20 3.61 -21.22 -1.03
CA ASP A 20 4.23 -20.68 -2.25
C ASP A 20 5.45 -19.82 -1.90
N ILE A 21 5.34 -19.03 -0.83
CA ILE A 21 6.41 -18.16 -0.33
C ILE A 21 7.60 -18.98 0.19
N GLU A 22 7.35 -20.06 0.93
CA GLU A 22 8.40 -21.00 1.37
C GLU A 22 9.10 -21.65 0.17
N GLN A 23 8.33 -22.08 -0.84
CA GLN A 23 8.87 -22.69 -2.05
C GLN A 23 9.67 -21.71 -2.91
N ALA A 24 9.33 -20.42 -2.87
CA ALA A 24 10.12 -19.34 -3.49
C ALA A 24 11.45 -19.07 -2.76
N GLY A 25 11.67 -19.68 -1.59
CA GLY A 25 12.92 -19.60 -0.84
C GLY A 25 12.99 -18.47 0.19
N ALA A 26 11.88 -17.78 0.45
CA ALA A 26 11.84 -16.79 1.51
C ALA A 26 11.86 -17.47 2.90
N THR A 27 12.50 -16.80 3.85
CA THR A 27 12.53 -17.21 5.27
C THR A 27 11.97 -16.14 6.20
N GLY A 28 11.79 -14.93 5.68
CA GLY A 28 11.11 -13.82 6.34
C GLY A 28 9.76 -13.51 5.71
N ILE A 29 8.82 -13.07 6.54
CA ILE A 29 7.56 -12.47 6.11
C ILE A 29 7.53 -11.02 6.52
N VAL A 30 7.12 -10.18 5.58
CA VAL A 30 6.69 -8.80 5.78
C VAL A 30 5.16 -8.82 5.79
N SER A 31 4.51 -8.29 6.84
CA SER A 31 3.03 -8.32 6.95
C SER A 31 2.51 -7.19 7.83
N ALA A 32 1.18 -6.99 7.82
CA ALA A 32 0.49 -6.03 8.67
C ALA A 32 -0.92 -6.50 9.04
N LEU A 33 -1.51 -5.95 10.11
CA LEU A 33 -2.87 -6.28 10.54
C LEU A 33 -3.92 -5.43 9.82
N HIS A 34 -4.08 -5.69 8.52
CA HIS A 34 -4.98 -4.96 7.63
C HIS A 34 -6.45 -4.87 8.11
N HIS A 35 -6.93 -5.84 8.88
CA HIS A 35 -8.29 -5.80 9.41
C HIS A 35 -8.49 -4.83 10.59
N ILE A 36 -7.40 -4.28 11.16
CA ILE A 36 -7.47 -3.30 12.24
C ILE A 36 -7.49 -1.90 11.61
N PRO A 37 -8.51 -1.06 11.90
CA PRO A 37 -8.61 0.28 11.35
C PRO A 37 -7.39 1.16 11.65
N VAL A 38 -7.06 2.07 10.73
CA VAL A 38 -5.94 3.01 10.86
C VAL A 38 -6.08 3.83 12.15
N GLY A 39 -4.96 4.02 12.87
CA GLY A 39 -4.94 4.77 14.12
C GLY A 39 -5.45 4.02 15.35
N LYS A 40 -5.94 2.78 15.22
CA LYS A 40 -6.26 1.91 16.36
C LYS A 40 -5.04 1.14 16.84
N VAL A 41 -4.98 0.90 18.14
CA VAL A 41 -3.96 0.06 18.77
C VAL A 41 -4.06 -1.36 18.23
N TRP A 42 -2.92 -1.97 17.90
CA TRP A 42 -2.82 -3.40 17.59
C TRP A 42 -2.68 -4.18 18.89
N PRO A 43 -3.66 -5.00 19.29
CA PRO A 43 -3.56 -5.79 20.51
C PRO A 43 -2.49 -6.88 20.37
N VAL A 44 -1.78 -7.18 21.47
CA VAL A 44 -0.80 -8.27 21.54
C VAL A 44 -1.36 -9.60 21.03
N GLU A 45 -2.61 -9.90 21.38
CA GLU A 45 -3.29 -11.14 20.95
C GLU A 45 -3.37 -11.26 19.42
N GLU A 46 -3.76 -10.19 18.72
CA GLU A 46 -3.90 -10.20 17.26
C GLU A 46 -2.53 -10.26 16.56
N ILE A 47 -1.50 -9.62 17.13
CA ILE A 47 -0.12 -9.74 16.65
C ILE A 47 0.37 -11.19 16.80
N GLN A 48 0.18 -11.79 17.97
CA GLN A 48 0.57 -13.19 18.23
C GLN A 48 -0.19 -14.18 17.35
N LYS A 49 -1.48 -13.94 17.11
CA LYS A 49 -2.30 -14.75 16.20
C LYS A 49 -1.75 -14.72 14.77
N ARG A 50 -1.42 -13.54 14.24
CA ARG A 50 -0.78 -13.41 12.92
C ARG A 50 0.60 -14.06 12.89
N LYS A 51 1.42 -13.84 13.92
CA LYS A 51 2.75 -14.47 14.05
C LYS A 51 2.65 -15.99 14.04
N ARG A 52 1.72 -16.56 14.83
CA ARG A 52 1.47 -18.01 14.85
C ARG A 52 1.03 -18.53 13.49
N LEU A 53 0.14 -17.81 12.80
CA LEU A 53 -0.30 -18.21 11.46
C LEU A 53 0.86 -18.28 10.45
N ILE A 54 1.82 -17.35 10.56
CA ILE A 54 3.02 -17.30 9.71
C ILE A 54 4.02 -18.40 10.08
N GLU A 55 4.21 -18.68 11.37
CA GLU A 55 5.29 -19.54 11.88
C GLU A 55 4.86 -21.01 12.04
N TRP A 56 3.57 -21.32 11.90
CA TRP A 56 3.02 -22.65 12.14
C TRP A 56 2.15 -23.14 10.97
N ASN A 57 2.36 -24.39 10.57
CA ASN A 57 1.51 -25.08 9.60
C ASN A 57 0.49 -25.95 10.34
N GLU A 58 -0.78 -25.55 10.28
CA GLU A 58 -1.86 -26.24 10.98
C GLU A 58 -2.25 -27.58 10.35
N ALA A 59 -1.99 -27.79 9.06
CA ALA A 59 -2.29 -29.04 8.37
C ALA A 59 -1.38 -30.17 8.85
N ASP A 60 -0.07 -29.89 8.94
CA ASP A 60 0.95 -30.89 9.26
C ASP A 60 1.42 -30.84 10.72
N LYS A 61 0.91 -29.88 11.50
CA LYS A 61 1.27 -29.63 12.91
C LYS A 61 2.78 -29.44 13.12
N GLN A 62 3.42 -28.64 12.26
CA GLN A 62 4.86 -28.36 12.29
C GLN A 62 5.15 -26.86 12.17
N PRO A 63 6.28 -26.38 12.72
CA PRO A 63 6.74 -25.02 12.45
C PRO A 63 7.11 -24.85 10.97
N ARG A 64 6.81 -23.67 10.41
CA ARG A 64 7.27 -23.25 9.09
C ARG A 64 8.70 -22.73 9.15
N ASN A 65 9.38 -22.69 8.02
CA ASN A 65 10.66 -22.01 7.88
C ASN A 65 10.48 -20.51 7.59
N LEU A 66 9.40 -19.92 8.11
CA LEU A 66 9.07 -18.51 7.97
C LEU A 66 9.05 -17.86 9.35
N ARG A 67 9.43 -16.58 9.40
CA ARG A 67 9.28 -15.73 10.58
C ARG A 67 8.70 -14.40 10.17
N TRP A 68 7.82 -13.83 10.99
CA TRP A 68 7.42 -12.44 10.79
C TRP A 68 8.56 -11.52 11.23
N VAL A 69 9.22 -10.89 10.26
CA VAL A 69 10.45 -10.11 10.48
C VAL A 69 10.26 -8.60 10.33
N VAL A 70 9.32 -8.16 9.51
CA VAL A 70 9.06 -6.72 9.28
C VAL A 70 7.56 -6.44 9.26
N VAL A 71 7.15 -5.34 9.89
CA VAL A 71 5.81 -4.78 9.70
C VAL A 71 5.80 -3.84 8.50
N GLU A 72 4.89 -4.03 7.54
CA GLU A 72 4.67 -3.08 6.43
C GLU A 72 3.17 -3.00 6.09
N SER A 73 2.41 -2.10 6.74
CA SER A 73 2.86 -0.99 7.60
C SER A 73 1.99 -0.85 8.85
N VAL A 74 2.51 -0.14 9.86
CA VAL A 74 1.63 0.54 10.83
C VAL A 74 1.27 1.88 10.20
N ASN A 75 0.04 2.02 9.72
CA ASN A 75 -0.37 3.22 8.98
C ASN A 75 -0.51 4.43 9.90
N ILE A 76 0.05 5.57 9.46
CA ILE A 76 -0.05 6.85 10.15
C ILE A 76 -1.39 7.50 9.79
N HIS A 77 -2.20 7.82 10.80
CA HIS A 77 -3.50 8.44 10.62
C HIS A 77 -3.38 9.85 10.01
N GLU A 78 -4.33 10.24 9.14
CA GLU A 78 -4.31 11.54 8.44
C GLU A 78 -4.31 12.74 9.39
N SER A 79 -4.99 12.66 10.55
CA SER A 79 -4.92 13.70 11.59
C SER A 79 -3.49 14.00 12.06
N ILE A 80 -2.59 13.00 12.06
CA ILE A 80 -1.17 13.19 12.37
C ILE A 80 -0.50 13.96 11.23
N LYS A 81 -0.75 13.56 9.98
CA LYS A 81 -0.16 14.20 8.78
C LYS A 81 -0.59 15.66 8.64
N MET A 82 -1.86 15.95 8.90
CA MET A 82 -2.45 17.28 8.85
C MET A 82 -2.24 18.12 10.12
N GLY A 83 -1.77 17.50 11.21
CA GLY A 83 -1.56 18.19 12.48
C GLY A 83 -2.85 18.63 13.18
N LEU A 84 -3.95 17.90 13.01
CA LEU A 84 -5.27 18.19 13.61
C LEU A 84 -5.28 17.98 15.14
N PRO A 85 -6.25 18.57 15.88
CA PRO A 85 -6.27 18.51 17.35
C PRO A 85 -6.24 17.09 17.96
N GLU A 86 -6.83 16.12 17.29
CA GLU A 86 -6.92 14.72 17.73
C GLU A 86 -5.64 13.90 17.47
N ARG A 87 -4.62 14.47 16.83
CA ARG A 87 -3.38 13.79 16.47
C ARG A 87 -2.68 13.13 17.67
N ASP A 88 -2.72 13.76 18.84
CA ASP A 88 -1.99 13.29 20.02
C ASP A 88 -2.53 11.93 20.49
N ALA A 89 -3.86 11.73 20.43
CA ALA A 89 -4.48 10.44 20.74
C ALA A 89 -4.08 9.34 19.73
N PHE A 90 -3.92 9.69 18.45
CA PHE A 90 -3.44 8.74 17.44
C PHE A 90 -1.95 8.43 17.58
N ILE A 91 -1.13 9.40 17.99
CA ILE A 91 0.28 9.20 18.32
C ILE A 91 0.40 8.24 19.50
N ASP A 92 -0.41 8.42 20.56
CA ASP A 92 -0.42 7.52 21.72
C ASP A 92 -0.74 6.08 21.31
N ASN A 93 -1.76 5.89 20.46
CA ASN A 93 -2.11 4.57 19.93
C ASN A 93 -0.98 3.96 19.07
N TYR A 94 -0.31 4.78 18.26
CA TYR A 94 0.82 4.35 17.43
C TYR A 94 1.99 3.88 18.30
N CYS A 95 2.33 4.65 19.34
CA CYS A 95 3.34 4.28 20.33
C CYS A 95 2.98 2.98 21.06
N GLU A 96 1.72 2.77 21.42
CA GLU A 96 1.27 1.53 22.04
C GLU A 96 1.39 0.32 21.11
N THR A 97 1.04 0.48 19.84
CA THR A 97 1.27 -0.56 18.82
C THR A 97 2.75 -0.92 18.71
N ILE A 98 3.67 0.05 18.73
CA ILE A 98 5.12 -0.22 18.72
C ILE A 98 5.53 -1.05 19.95
N ARG A 99 5.05 -0.70 21.15
CA ARG A 99 5.34 -1.46 22.37
C ARG A 99 4.83 -2.90 22.28
N ASN A 100 3.61 -3.09 21.75
CA ASN A 100 3.01 -4.41 21.58
C ASN A 100 3.76 -5.27 20.55
N LEU A 101 4.20 -4.67 19.44
CA LEU A 101 5.05 -5.34 18.45
C LEU A 101 6.38 -5.78 19.06
N ALA A 102 7.04 -4.89 19.81
CA ALA A 102 8.29 -5.19 20.50
C ALA A 102 8.10 -6.32 21.54
N ALA A 103 7.00 -6.32 22.29
CA ALA A 103 6.65 -7.40 23.23
C ALA A 103 6.41 -8.76 22.52
N CYS A 104 6.03 -8.74 21.25
CA CYS A 104 5.89 -9.93 20.40
C CYS A 104 7.18 -10.33 19.65
N GLY A 105 8.29 -9.60 19.89
CA GLY A 105 9.58 -9.85 19.26
C GLY A 105 9.66 -9.40 17.80
N ILE A 106 8.89 -8.38 17.41
CA ILE A 106 8.96 -7.73 16.09
C ILE A 106 9.52 -6.32 16.30
N ASP A 107 10.71 -6.06 15.77
CA ASP A 107 11.50 -4.85 16.06
C ASP A 107 11.74 -3.96 14.83
N THR A 108 11.28 -4.37 13.65
CA THR A 108 11.43 -3.63 12.41
C THR A 108 10.06 -3.23 11.84
N ILE A 109 9.83 -1.92 11.69
CA ILE A 109 8.57 -1.34 11.21
C ILE A 109 8.87 -0.43 10.03
N CYS A 110 8.29 -0.76 8.87
CA CYS A 110 8.20 0.10 7.69
C CYS A 110 6.93 0.96 7.80
N TYR A 111 7.05 2.24 7.43
CA TYR A 111 5.95 3.20 7.39
C TYR A 111 6.22 4.27 6.33
N ASN A 112 5.19 5.04 5.96
CA ASN A 112 5.32 6.21 5.10
C ASN A 112 4.55 7.41 5.67
N PHE A 113 4.81 8.59 5.12
CA PHE A 113 4.13 9.85 5.48
C PHE A 113 3.53 10.53 4.24
N MET A 114 3.08 9.74 3.27
CA MET A 114 2.46 10.26 2.05
C MET A 114 1.03 10.70 2.36
N PRO A 115 0.64 11.97 2.10
CA PRO A 115 -0.70 12.44 2.39
C PRO A 115 -1.69 11.96 1.32
N VAL A 116 -2.88 11.54 1.75
CA VAL A 116 -4.01 11.11 0.90
C VAL A 116 -3.72 9.86 0.07
N LEU A 117 -2.82 9.93 -0.92
CA LEU A 117 -2.45 8.82 -1.78
C LEU A 117 -1.15 8.17 -1.31
N ASP A 118 -1.18 6.83 -1.21
CA ASP A 118 0.03 6.03 -1.13
C ASP A 118 0.69 5.93 -2.53
N TRP A 119 1.58 4.96 -2.75
CA TRP A 119 2.29 4.81 -4.03
C TRP A 119 1.35 4.89 -5.26
N THR A 120 1.58 5.87 -6.14
CA THR A 120 0.69 6.16 -7.28
C THR A 120 1.17 5.50 -8.57
N ARG A 121 0.25 4.95 -9.37
CA ARG A 121 0.49 4.45 -10.72
C ARG A 121 -0.65 4.89 -11.64
N THR A 122 -0.35 5.05 -12.92
CA THR A 122 -1.34 5.45 -13.93
C THR A 122 -1.83 4.25 -14.75
N ASP A 123 -1.03 3.19 -14.80
CA ASP A 123 -1.37 1.93 -15.47
C ASP A 123 -0.90 0.73 -14.63
N LEU A 124 -1.86 -0.15 -14.30
CA LEU A 124 -1.63 -1.34 -13.48
C LEU A 124 -1.39 -2.62 -14.31
N ALA A 125 -1.49 -2.53 -15.64
CA ALA A 125 -1.42 -3.67 -16.55
C ALA A 125 -0.59 -3.38 -17.81
N TYR A 126 0.38 -2.47 -17.74
CA TYR A 126 1.21 -2.06 -18.87
C TYR A 126 2.00 -3.24 -19.43
N ARG A 127 1.82 -3.54 -20.72
CA ARG A 127 2.47 -4.69 -21.37
C ARG A 127 3.87 -4.32 -21.84
N VAL A 128 4.89 -5.05 -21.36
CA VAL A 128 6.28 -4.85 -21.78
C VAL A 128 6.66 -5.78 -22.94
N LYS A 129 7.88 -5.61 -23.48
CA LYS A 129 8.32 -6.26 -24.73
C LYS A 129 8.22 -7.78 -24.72
N ASP A 130 8.45 -8.43 -23.58
CA ASP A 130 8.35 -9.89 -23.44
C ASP A 130 6.91 -10.41 -23.26
N GLY A 131 5.93 -9.50 -23.19
CA GLY A 131 4.52 -9.81 -23.02
C GLY A 131 4.03 -9.90 -21.57
N SER A 132 4.92 -9.78 -20.58
CA SER A 132 4.54 -9.62 -19.17
C SER A 132 3.87 -8.26 -18.91
N LYS A 133 3.21 -8.15 -17.75
CA LYS A 133 2.59 -6.90 -17.29
C LYS A 133 3.45 -6.27 -16.20
N ALA A 134 3.59 -4.95 -16.25
CA ALA A 134 4.28 -4.15 -15.25
C ALA A 134 3.39 -2.97 -14.80
N LEU A 135 3.69 -2.44 -13.62
CA LEU A 135 3.11 -1.16 -13.18
C LEU A 135 3.85 -0.01 -13.85
N ARG A 136 3.13 0.99 -14.34
CA ARG A 136 3.71 2.16 -15.01
C ARG A 136 3.19 3.46 -14.40
N TYR A 137 4.09 4.42 -14.30
CA TYR A 137 3.77 5.82 -14.06
C TYR A 137 4.05 6.59 -15.36
N ASP A 138 3.05 7.32 -15.84
CA ASP A 138 3.15 8.20 -17.00
C ASP A 138 2.77 9.63 -16.57
N ALA A 139 3.74 10.54 -16.68
CA ALA A 139 3.55 11.93 -16.26
C ALA A 139 2.46 12.65 -17.07
N ALA A 140 2.29 12.32 -18.36
CA ALA A 140 1.24 12.91 -19.17
C ALA A 140 -0.14 12.39 -18.75
N ALA A 141 -0.23 11.12 -18.35
CA ALA A 141 -1.46 10.53 -17.84
C ALA A 141 -1.87 11.14 -16.49
N LEU A 142 -0.92 11.32 -15.56
CA LEU A 142 -1.22 11.99 -14.28
C LEU A 142 -1.66 13.45 -14.50
N ALA A 143 -0.94 14.20 -15.35
CA ALA A 143 -1.31 15.57 -15.67
C ALA A 143 -2.68 15.66 -16.36
N ALA A 144 -3.03 14.68 -17.22
CA ALA A 144 -4.34 14.61 -17.85
C ALA A 144 -5.45 14.36 -16.83
N PHE A 145 -5.21 13.47 -15.87
CA PHE A 145 -6.10 13.26 -14.74
C PHE A 145 -6.30 14.56 -13.94
N ASP A 146 -5.22 15.19 -13.46
CA ASP A 146 -5.29 16.37 -12.59
C ASP A 146 -5.97 17.57 -13.27
N LEU A 147 -5.60 17.84 -14.53
CA LEU A 147 -6.08 19.01 -15.27
C LEU A 147 -7.50 18.86 -15.84
N TYR A 148 -7.88 17.67 -16.30
CA TYR A 148 -9.07 17.52 -17.15
C TYR A 148 -10.12 16.55 -16.60
N LEU A 149 -9.73 15.57 -15.76
CA LEU A 149 -10.66 14.62 -15.16
C LEU A 149 -11.04 15.05 -13.74
N LEU A 150 -10.04 15.29 -12.89
CA LEU A 150 -10.21 15.89 -11.57
C LEU A 150 -10.52 17.38 -11.65
N GLN A 151 -9.88 18.08 -12.59
CA GLN A 151 -10.00 19.52 -12.75
C GLN A 151 -9.69 20.26 -11.45
N ARG A 152 -8.59 19.86 -10.79
CA ARG A 152 -8.20 20.41 -9.49
C ARG A 152 -8.03 21.94 -9.60
N PRO A 153 -8.71 22.73 -8.76
CA PRO A 153 -8.59 24.19 -8.80
C PRO A 153 -7.14 24.65 -8.69
N GLY A 154 -6.69 25.45 -9.66
CA GLY A 154 -5.33 25.98 -9.70
C GLY A 154 -4.28 25.07 -10.37
N ALA A 155 -4.61 23.81 -10.69
CA ALA A 155 -3.65 22.88 -11.30
C ALA A 155 -3.02 23.43 -12.60
N GLU A 156 -3.77 24.18 -13.41
CA GLU A 156 -3.22 24.82 -14.62
C GLU A 156 -2.01 25.72 -14.35
N GLN A 157 -1.86 26.29 -13.15
CA GLN A 157 -0.74 27.17 -12.82
C GLN A 157 0.52 26.40 -12.41
N GLU A 158 0.37 25.11 -12.08
CA GLU A 158 1.44 24.24 -11.59
C GLU A 158 2.13 23.43 -12.70
N TYR A 159 1.51 23.33 -13.89
CA TYR A 159 2.08 22.62 -15.03
C TYR A 159 2.70 23.55 -16.08
N HIS A 160 3.85 23.14 -16.62
CA HIS A 160 4.46 23.80 -17.79
C HIS A 160 3.62 23.58 -19.06
N ALA A 161 3.77 24.49 -20.05
CA ALA A 161 3.02 24.42 -21.31
C ALA A 161 3.20 23.09 -22.05
N GLU A 162 4.42 22.54 -22.04
CA GLU A 162 4.72 21.24 -22.65
C GLU A 162 3.96 20.09 -21.96
N SER A 163 3.91 20.08 -20.62
CA SER A 163 3.17 19.08 -19.86
C SER A 163 1.67 19.16 -20.13
N LYS A 164 1.10 20.37 -20.25
CA LYS A 164 -0.31 20.56 -20.60
C LYS A 164 -0.62 20.04 -22.01
N ALA A 165 0.25 20.32 -22.97
CA ALA A 165 0.10 19.85 -24.34
C ALA A 165 0.18 18.32 -24.41
N ALA A 166 1.15 17.71 -23.72
CA ALA A 166 1.29 16.26 -23.62
C ALA A 166 0.08 15.60 -22.93
N ALA A 167 -0.41 16.19 -21.84
CA ALA A 167 -1.59 15.73 -21.12
C ALA A 167 -2.84 15.74 -22.00
N LYS A 168 -3.05 16.83 -22.75
CA LYS A 168 -4.18 16.95 -23.67
C LYS A 168 -4.09 15.92 -24.80
N ALA A 169 -2.92 15.80 -25.44
CA ALA A 169 -2.69 14.83 -26.49
C ALA A 169 -2.89 13.40 -25.98
N TYR A 170 -2.44 13.08 -24.76
CA TYR A 170 -2.68 11.79 -24.13
C TYR A 170 -4.17 11.54 -23.91
N LEU A 171 -4.90 12.50 -23.34
CA LEU A 171 -6.34 12.36 -23.06
C LEU A 171 -7.17 12.14 -24.34
N GLU A 172 -6.80 12.80 -25.45
CA GLU A 172 -7.43 12.63 -26.76
C GLU A 172 -7.26 11.22 -27.35
N THR A 173 -6.28 10.44 -26.86
CA THR A 173 -6.14 9.02 -27.25
C THR A 173 -7.04 8.07 -26.48
N LEU A 174 -7.62 8.52 -25.36
CA LEU A 174 -8.41 7.66 -24.47
C LEU A 174 -9.90 7.73 -24.79
N SER A 175 -10.52 6.56 -24.89
CA SER A 175 -11.98 6.43 -24.82
C SER A 175 -12.53 6.80 -23.43
N PRO A 176 -13.83 7.08 -23.29
CA PRO A 176 -14.45 7.34 -21.99
C PRO A 176 -14.22 6.22 -20.95
N GLU A 177 -14.20 4.96 -21.39
CA GLU A 177 -13.93 3.81 -20.53
C GLU A 177 -12.48 3.80 -20.03
N GLU A 178 -11.52 4.14 -20.89
CA GLU A 178 -10.10 4.24 -20.53
C GLU A 178 -9.82 5.43 -19.61
N GLN A 179 -10.54 6.55 -19.77
CA GLN A 179 -10.47 7.68 -18.85
C GLN A 179 -11.00 7.31 -17.46
N LEU A 180 -12.08 6.53 -17.38
CA LEU A 180 -12.58 6.00 -16.10
C LEU A 180 -11.58 5.02 -15.48
N LEU A 181 -10.94 4.17 -16.28
CA LEU A 181 -9.90 3.26 -15.81
C LEU A 181 -8.69 4.02 -15.26
N LEU A 182 -8.27 5.11 -15.91
CA LEU A 182 -7.18 5.96 -15.42
C LEU A 182 -7.51 6.54 -14.04
N GLN A 183 -8.72 7.08 -13.85
CA GLN A 183 -9.19 7.59 -12.55
C GLN A 183 -9.12 6.49 -11.49
N LYS A 184 -9.68 5.31 -11.79
CA LYS A 184 -9.64 4.15 -10.89
C LYS A 184 -8.21 3.74 -10.54
N ASN A 185 -7.30 3.70 -11.51
CA ASN A 185 -5.91 3.31 -11.26
C ASN A 185 -5.18 4.27 -10.32
N ILE A 186 -5.42 5.58 -10.48
CA ILE A 186 -4.79 6.62 -9.64
C ILE A 186 -5.36 6.58 -8.22
N LEU A 187 -6.67 6.36 -8.07
CA LEU A 187 -7.38 6.40 -6.79
C LEU A 187 -7.44 5.05 -6.05
N ALA A 188 -7.06 3.94 -6.69
CA ALA A 188 -7.19 2.60 -6.11
C ALA A 188 -6.38 2.40 -4.83
N GLY A 189 -5.29 3.16 -4.64
CA GLY A 189 -4.27 2.84 -3.64
C GLY A 189 -3.56 1.52 -3.98
N LEU A 190 -2.23 1.51 -4.07
CA LEU A 190 -1.53 0.25 -4.35
C LEU A 190 -1.64 -0.73 -3.15
N PRO A 191 -1.49 -2.04 -3.40
CA PRO A 191 -1.61 -3.07 -2.37
C PRO A 191 -0.86 -2.72 -1.08
N GLY A 192 -1.59 -2.64 0.03
CA GLY A 192 -1.15 -2.07 1.31
C GLY A 192 -2.08 -0.97 1.84
N THR A 193 -2.80 -0.30 0.93
CA THR A 193 -3.92 0.60 1.23
C THR A 193 -5.22 -0.17 1.03
N LEU A 194 -6.17 -0.09 1.98
CA LEU A 194 -7.43 -0.84 1.91
C LEU A 194 -8.62 -0.03 1.41
N ASP A 195 -8.51 1.29 1.52
CA ASP A 195 -9.61 2.20 1.20
C ASP A 195 -9.39 2.74 -0.21
N VAL A 196 -10.34 2.44 -1.10
CA VAL A 196 -10.45 3.13 -2.40
C VAL A 196 -11.04 4.50 -2.11
N ILE A 197 -10.39 5.55 -2.60
CA ILE A 197 -10.92 6.91 -2.48
C ILE A 197 -11.86 7.14 -3.65
N GLU A 198 -13.14 7.40 -3.35
CA GLU A 198 -14.10 7.79 -4.39
C GLU A 198 -13.79 9.21 -4.87
N MET A 199 -14.08 9.49 -6.14
CA MET A 199 -13.72 10.77 -6.77
C MET A 199 -14.34 11.99 -6.07
N GLU A 200 -15.51 11.83 -5.45
CA GLU A 200 -16.20 12.90 -4.72
C GLU A 200 -15.57 13.19 -3.35
N ASP A 201 -14.85 12.22 -2.78
CA ASP A 201 -14.19 12.29 -1.48
C ASP A 201 -12.70 12.68 -1.59
N PHE A 202 -12.15 12.73 -2.82
CA PHE A 202 -10.76 13.09 -3.14
C PHE A 202 -10.58 14.59 -3.37
#